data_AF-A0A2V8ELA0-F1
#
_entry.id   AF-A0A2V8ELA0-F1
#
_cell.length_a   1.000
_cell.length_b   1.000
_cell.length_c   1.000
_cell.angle_alpha   90.00
_cell.angle_beta   90.00
_cell.angle_gamma   90.00
#
_symmetry.space_group_name_H-M   'P 1'
#
loop_
_entity.id
_entity.type
_entity.pdbx_description
1 polymer ?
#
loop_
_entity_poly.entity_id
_entity_poly.type
_entity_poly.pdbx_seq_one_letter_code
_entity_poly.pdbx_strand_id
1 'polypeptide(L)' 'MRILHVKRLALSLASLLLLALVSQLSAQVTYERLLRAADEPQNWLIYGGGYFSNRYSPLRQIDPGNVKNLEQKWVYQAQ' A
#
# COMPACT_ATOMS: atom_id res chain seq x y z
N MET A 1 37.45 -21.49 -20.72
CA MET A 1 36.02 -21.86 -20.90
C MET A 1 35.20 -21.98 -19.61
N ARG A 2 35.78 -22.40 -18.47
CA ARG A 2 35.06 -22.53 -17.17
C ARG A 2 34.58 -21.19 -16.55
N ILE A 3 35.34 -20.11 -16.70
CA ILE A 3 35.02 -18.79 -16.12
C ILE A 3 33.76 -18.17 -16.77
N LEU A 4 33.51 -18.40 -18.06
CA LEU A 4 32.29 -17.93 -18.72
C LEU A 4 31.02 -18.63 -18.20
N HIS A 5 31.10 -19.91 -17.83
CA HIS A 5 29.96 -20.67 -17.30
C HIS A 5 29.58 -20.19 -15.89
N VAL A 6 30.58 -19.87 -15.05
CA VAL A 6 30.35 -19.32 -13.70
C VAL A 6 29.73 -17.92 -13.76
N LYS A 7 30.20 -17.04 -14.66
CA LYS A 7 29.60 -15.71 -14.85
C LYS A 7 28.15 -15.79 -15.35
N ARG A 8 27.86 -16.72 -16.27
CA ARG A 8 26.49 -16.97 -16.75
C ARG A 8 25.58 -17.47 -15.63
N LEU A 9 26.05 -18.41 -14.80
CA LEU A 9 25.31 -18.89 -13.63
C LEU A 9 25.04 -17.76 -12.62
N ALA A 10 26.05 -16.94 -12.31
CA ALA A 10 25.90 -15.82 -11.39
C ALA A 10 24.88 -14.79 -11.89
N LEU A 11 24.89 -14.48 -13.19
CA LEU A 11 23.92 -13.58 -13.83
C LEU A 11 22.49 -14.15 -13.79
N SER A 12 22.32 -15.45 -14.06
CA SER A 12 21.02 -16.11 -13.96
C SER A 12 20.48 -16.11 -12.53
N LEU A 13 21.34 -16.37 -11.54
CA LEU A 13 20.97 -16.36 -10.12
C LEU A 13 20.57 -14.95 -9.65
N ALA A 14 21.34 -13.93 -10.04
CA ALA A 14 21.03 -12.53 -9.74
C ALA A 14 19.70 -12.10 -10.38
N SER A 15 19.42 -12.55 -11.60
CA SER A 15 18.16 -12.27 -12.29
C SER A 15 16.98 -12.91 -11.57
N LEU A 16 17.08 -14.18 -11.16
CA LEU A 16 16.06 -14.89 -10.38
C LEU A 16 15.78 -14.21 -9.03
N LEU A 17 16.82 -13.76 -8.34
CA LEU A 17 16.71 -12.98 -7.10
C LEU A 17 15.98 -11.65 -7.33
N LEU A 18 16.29 -10.96 -8.42
CA LEU A 18 15.63 -9.71 -8.77
C LEU A 18 14.13 -9.92 -9.06
N LEU A 19 13.80 -10.97 -9.83
CA LEU A 19 12.42 -11.36 -10.14
C LEU A 19 11.62 -11.72 -8.88
N ALA A 20 12.23 -12.45 -7.94
CA ALA A 20 11.61 -12.75 -6.65
C ALA A 20 11.32 -11.47 -5.85
N LEU A 21 12.24 -10.50 -5.85
CA LEU A 21 12.08 -9.24 -5.12
C LEU A 21 10.97 -8.35 -5.72
N VAL A 22 10.85 -8.31 -7.04
CA VAL A 22 9.80 -7.55 -7.75
C VAL A 22 8.41 -8.14 -7.50
N SER A 23 8.31 -9.46 -7.31
CA SER A 23 7.03 -10.12 -7.03
C SER A 23 6.41 -9.75 -5.66
N GLN A 24 7.17 -9.07 -4.79
CA GLN A 24 6.72 -8.65 -3.46
C GLN A 24 6.25 -7.19 -3.40
N LEU A 25 5.89 -6.56 -4.53
CA LEU A 25 5.44 -5.17 -4.54
C LEU A 25 4.08 -5.03 -3.81
N SER A 26 4.11 -4.72 -2.52
CA SER A 26 2.94 -4.77 -1.61
C SER A 26 2.00 -3.55 -1.71
N ALA A 27 2.25 -2.63 -2.63
CA ALA A 27 1.49 -1.39 -2.77
C ALA A 27 0.45 -1.42 -3.90
N GLN A 28 0.24 -2.56 -4.57
CA GLN A 28 -0.69 -2.62 -5.68
C GLN A 28 -2.14 -2.44 -5.20
N VAL A 29 -2.84 -1.51 -5.82
CA VAL A 29 -4.29 -1.31 -5.63
C VAL A 29 -4.99 -2.01 -6.79
N THR A 30 -5.38 -3.27 -6.59
CA THR A 30 -6.09 -4.05 -7.62
C THR A 30 -7.57 -3.67 -7.67
N TYR A 31 -8.25 -4.03 -8.76
CA TYR A 31 -9.69 -3.83 -8.89
C TYR A 31 -10.48 -4.54 -7.79
N GLU A 32 -10.12 -5.78 -7.45
CA GLU A 32 -10.80 -6.58 -6.43
C GLU A 32 -10.60 -6.01 -5.03
N ARG A 33 -9.46 -5.35 -4.79
CA ARG A 33 -9.19 -4.63 -3.55
C ARG A 33 -10.05 -3.37 -3.46
N LEU A 34 -10.19 -2.63 -4.55
CA LEU A 34 -11.10 -1.47 -4.63
C LEU A 34 -12.56 -1.87 -4.42
N LEU A 35 -12.99 -3.00 -4.97
CA LEU A 35 -14.34 -3.54 -4.77
C LEU A 35 -14.60 -3.87 -3.29
N ARG A 36 -13.56 -4.26 -2.56
CA ARG A 36 -13.60 -4.60 -1.13
C ARG A 36 -12.96 -3.53 -0.24
N ALA A 37 -12.95 -2.27 -0.66
CA ALA A 37 -12.30 -1.20 0.11
C ALA A 37 -12.85 -1.07 1.54
N ALA A 38 -14.12 -1.44 1.77
CA ALA A 38 -14.74 -1.45 3.10
C ALA A 38 -14.09 -2.44 4.09
N ASP A 39 -13.43 -3.49 3.60
CA ASP A 39 -12.71 -4.49 4.43
C ASP A 39 -11.40 -3.91 5.01
N GLU A 40 -10.93 -2.77 4.50
CA GLU A 40 -9.73 -2.07 4.93
C GLU A 40 -10.05 -0.64 5.44
N PRO A 41 -10.82 -0.48 6.53
CA PRO A 41 -11.34 0.81 6.96
C PRO A 41 -10.29 1.86 7.34
N GLN A 42 -9.05 1.44 7.58
CA GLN A 42 -7.88 2.29 7.79
C GLN A 42 -7.34 2.95 6.51
N ASN A 43 -7.73 2.47 5.33
CA ASN A 43 -7.23 2.94 4.04
C ASN A 43 -8.31 3.73 3.27
N TRP A 44 -7.91 4.84 2.64
CA TRP A 44 -8.78 5.61 1.74
C TRP A 44 -8.37 5.41 0.28
N LEU A 45 -8.85 4.33 -0.34
CA LEU A 45 -8.36 3.86 -1.65
C LEU A 45 -9.08 4.49 -2.85
N ILE A 46 -10.29 5.00 -2.66
CA ILE A 46 -11.11 5.65 -3.69
C ILE A 46 -11.48 7.04 -3.20
N TYR A 47 -11.46 8.03 -4.09
CA TYR A 47 -11.75 9.44 -3.75
C TYR A 47 -12.99 9.63 -2.85
N GLY A 48 -14.08 8.92 -3.11
CA GLY A 48 -15.33 8.98 -2.32
C GLY A 48 -15.44 8.00 -1.15
N GLY A 49 -14.36 7.32 -0.76
CA GLY A 49 -14.33 6.26 0.26
C GLY A 49 -14.70 4.87 -0.29
N GLY A 50 -15.57 4.80 -1.30
CA GLY A 50 -15.95 3.57 -2.00
C GLY A 50 -16.69 3.87 -3.30
N TYR A 51 -17.14 2.85 -4.02
CA TYR A 51 -17.91 3.03 -5.26
C TYR A 51 -19.23 3.79 -5.05
N PHE A 52 -19.84 3.67 -3.87
CA PHE A 52 -21.04 4.44 -3.50
C PHE A 52 -20.74 5.91 -3.14
N SER A 53 -19.47 6.30 -3.04
CA SER A 53 -19.02 7.68 -2.79
C SER A 53 -19.66 8.36 -1.56
N ASN A 54 -20.01 7.59 -0.52
CA ASN A 54 -20.69 8.11 0.67
C ASN A 54 -19.76 8.87 1.65
N ARG A 55 -18.43 8.77 1.46
CA ARG A 55 -17.39 9.38 2.33
C ARG A 55 -17.53 8.99 3.82
N TYR A 56 -18.04 7.79 4.10
CA TYR A 56 -18.22 7.27 5.45
C TYR A 56 -17.07 6.36 5.88
N SER A 57 -16.55 6.54 7.11
CA SER A 57 -15.56 5.65 7.73
C SER A 57 -16.17 4.94 8.95
N PRO A 58 -16.02 3.60 9.10
CA PRO A 58 -16.49 2.87 10.26
C PRO A 58 -15.53 2.94 11.47
N LEU A 59 -14.39 3.64 11.35
CA LEU A 59 -13.45 3.82 12.45
C LEU A 59 -14.08 4.64 13.58
N ARG A 60 -13.87 4.20 14.83
CA ARG A 60 -14.44 4.84 16.03
C ARG A 60 -13.40 5.26 17.06
N GLN A 61 -12.13 5.35 16.67
CA GLN A 61 -11.06 5.80 17.58
C GLN A 61 -11.29 7.24 18.04
N ILE A 62 -11.89 8.07 17.19
CA ILE A 62 -12.30 9.44 17.49
C ILE A 62 -13.83 9.46 17.55
N ASP A 63 -14.38 10.00 18.63
CA ASP A 63 -15.82 10.06 18.90
C ASP A 63 -16.18 11.36 19.66
N PRO A 64 -17.49 11.67 19.85
CA PRO A 64 -17.90 12.90 20.54
C PRO A 64 -17.37 13.06 21.97
N GLY A 65 -16.99 11.98 22.65
CA GLY A 65 -16.45 12.01 24.01
C GLY A 65 -14.98 12.40 24.07
N ASN A 66 -14.20 12.11 23.01
CA ASN A 66 -12.75 12.34 22.99
C ASN A 66 -12.26 13.35 21.94
N VAL A 67 -13.11 13.81 21.01
CA VAL A 67 -12.74 14.74 19.92
C VAL A 67 -12.08 16.03 20.43
N LYS A 68 -12.46 16.48 21.63
CA LYS A 68 -11.88 17.65 22.31
C LYS A 68 -10.40 17.51 22.67
N ASN A 69 -9.86 16.29 22.67
CA ASN A 69 -8.48 15.99 23.02
C ASN A 69 -7.56 15.90 21.77
N LEU A 70 -8.07 16.16 20.58
CA LEU A 70 -7.27 16.12 19.36
C LEU A 70 -6.24 17.25 19.33
N GLU A 71 -5.03 16.88 18.91
CA GLU A 71 -3.89 17.78 18.74
C GLU A 71 -3.29 17.61 17.34
N GLN A 72 -2.63 18.64 16.82
CA GLN A 72 -1.91 18.55 15.55
C GLN A 72 -0.71 17.60 15.71
N LYS A 73 -0.68 16.52 14.92
CA LYS A 73 0.45 15.57 14.90
C LYS A 73 1.59 16.00 13.98
N TRP A 74 1.26 16.52 12.80
CA TRP A 74 2.22 16.94 11.78
C TRP A 74 1.56 17.91 10.79
N VAL A 75 2.37 18.63 10.01
CA VAL A 75 1.94 19.51 8.91
C VAL A 75 2.85 19.27 7.71
N TYR A 76 2.27 19.28 6.51
CA TYR A 76 2.99 19.26 5.24
C TYR A 76 2.64 20.50 4.42
N GLN A 77 3.66 21.21 3.94
CA GLN A 77 3.49 22.38 3.08
C GLN A 77 3.88 22.01 1.66
N ALA A 78 2.88 21.90 0.79
CA ALA A 78 3.10 21.81 -0.65
C ALA A 78 3.46 23.20 -1.21
N GLN A 79 4.33 23.22 -2.22
CA GLN A 79 4.78 24.45 -2.88
C GLN A 79 3.72 25.03 -3.80
#